data_AF-A0A9J6EBM1-F1
#
_entry.id   AF-A0A9J6EBM1-F1
#
_cell.length_a   1.000
_cell.length_b   1.000
_cell.length_c   1.000
_cell.angle_alpha   90.00
_cell.angle_beta   90.00
_cell.angle_gamma   90.00
#
_symmetry.space_group_name_H-M   'P 1'
#
loop_
_entity.id
_entity.type
_entity.pdbx_description
1 polymer ?
#
loop_
_entity_poly.entity_id
_entity_poly.type
_entity_poly.pdbx_seq_one_letter_code
_entity_poly.pdbx_strand_id
1 'polypeptide(L)'
;MQTAVLEGVLEIGSIERLSLDLIRGSHKITALLSRIIHTNRVIRTLRISSLWRPPPGLYSVYDCWVLPLVENDTLEEVGLPLDVLCSETWSAFFHALPAKENLKMVHIFPPHHDPWLNWLCAELERSGSEEKVSLGLLTLWEEAIEVLDCKAFSGVDLSSAEYDCMLATLVRLPNCLHLKNVDISIETDEMTLCLAMAEFLRSTSTLEVLELCVNSVLMHLADQSPGWNVILESLSQNRSLRRLDVSIYPMCNQAVQGLAESVKQNTHIRRIYLQYMPASNEIAFLRCLSRDVENNYRLTEVDCSYLLDDCFSDYLAVKATTWRNSGLVARAAQIKQASHLDRYVSRAVDRVSRYPALLDEVARSAKLDQAELAVLVRDCLSQVRSLHGFMRVAGVVKERVICHPTDDGRTQLDDLNEDCWSHVRRYLATDDIEYGV
;
A
#
# COMPACT_ATOMS: atom_id res chain seq x y z
N MET A 1 20.99 -29.53 4.52
CA MET A 1 19.55 -29.19 4.44
C MET A 1 19.23 -28.40 3.17
N GLN A 2 19.76 -27.18 2.98
CA GLN A 2 19.47 -26.33 1.80
C GLN A 2 19.69 -27.04 0.44
N THR A 3 20.81 -27.74 0.29
CA THR A 3 21.10 -28.53 -0.92
C THR A 3 20.04 -29.59 -1.23
N ALA A 4 19.62 -30.36 -0.22
CA ALA A 4 18.62 -31.42 -0.40
C ALA A 4 17.24 -30.86 -0.76
N VAL A 5 16.89 -29.69 -0.21
CA VAL A 5 15.66 -28.97 -0.60
C VAL A 5 15.72 -28.57 -2.06
N LEU A 6 16.83 -27.98 -2.52
CA LEU A 6 16.99 -27.58 -3.93
C LEU A 6 17.02 -28.77 -4.89
N GLU A 7 17.63 -29.89 -4.49
CA GLU A 7 17.56 -31.15 -5.25
C GLU A 7 16.10 -31.63 -5.38
N GLY A 8 15.32 -31.60 -4.29
CA GLY A 8 13.89 -31.92 -4.34
C GLY A 8 13.07 -30.95 -5.21
N VAL A 9 13.38 -29.64 -5.17
CA VAL A 9 12.74 -28.63 -6.04
C VAL A 9 12.97 -28.96 -7.52
N LEU A 10 14.21 -29.35 -7.86
CA LEU A 10 14.58 -29.74 -9.21
C LEU A 10 13.84 -31.00 -9.67
N GLU A 11 13.63 -31.98 -8.78
CA GLU A 11 12.91 -33.22 -9.07
C GLU A 11 11.40 -33.01 -9.25
N ILE A 12 10.78 -32.14 -8.44
CA ILE A 12 9.34 -31.89 -8.47
C ILE A 12 8.93 -31.19 -9.79
N GLY A 13 9.70 -30.21 -10.24
CA GLY A 13 9.48 -29.52 -11.53
C GLY A 13 8.15 -28.77 -11.68
N SER A 14 7.29 -28.74 -10.66
CA SER A 14 5.96 -28.11 -10.66
C SER A 14 5.86 -26.87 -9.76
N ILE A 15 6.99 -26.40 -9.23
CA ILE A 15 7.02 -25.27 -8.29
C ILE A 15 6.98 -23.95 -9.07
N GLU A 16 5.87 -23.21 -8.91
CA GLU A 16 5.68 -21.90 -9.55
C GLU A 16 6.39 -20.75 -8.83
N ARG A 17 6.65 -20.90 -7.51
CA ARG A 17 7.26 -19.86 -6.67
C ARG A 17 8.35 -20.44 -5.78
N LEU A 18 9.54 -19.86 -5.86
CA LEU A 18 10.68 -20.20 -5.02
C LEU A 18 11.19 -18.94 -4.32
N SER A 19 11.06 -18.89 -2.99
CA SER A 19 11.61 -17.81 -2.16
C SER A 19 12.62 -18.37 -1.18
N LEU A 20 13.80 -17.75 -1.11
CA LEU A 20 14.92 -18.20 -0.31
C LEU A 20 15.53 -17.00 0.41
N ASP A 21 15.30 -16.90 1.72
CA ASP A 21 15.66 -15.68 2.46
C ASP A 21 17.13 -15.60 2.83
N LEU A 22 17.74 -16.73 3.21
CA LEU A 22 19.15 -16.79 3.58
C LEU A 22 19.77 -18.05 3.00
N ILE A 23 20.62 -17.91 1.98
CA ILE A 23 21.32 -19.02 1.37
C ILE A 23 22.81 -18.93 1.68
N ARG A 24 23.42 -20.04 2.11
CA ARG A 24 24.88 -20.12 2.20
C ARG A 24 25.46 -20.29 0.79
N GLY A 25 26.18 -19.29 0.32
CA GLY A 25 26.90 -19.35 -0.96
C GLY A 25 27.85 -20.55 -1.01
N SER A 26 27.58 -21.52 -1.88
CA SER A 26 28.49 -22.63 -2.16
C SER A 26 28.35 -23.04 -3.62
N HIS A 27 29.43 -23.48 -4.25
CA HIS A 27 29.41 -23.92 -5.66
C HIS A 27 28.27 -24.91 -5.96
N LYS A 28 27.99 -25.84 -5.05
CA LYS A 28 26.92 -26.83 -5.22
C LYS A 28 25.55 -26.16 -5.25
N ILE A 29 25.28 -25.22 -4.33
CA ILE A 29 24.01 -24.51 -4.28
C ILE A 29 23.85 -23.60 -5.50
N THR A 30 24.90 -22.88 -5.88
CA THR A 30 24.88 -21.99 -7.04
C THR A 30 24.62 -22.74 -8.34
N ALA A 31 25.26 -23.90 -8.53
CA ALA A 31 25.02 -24.77 -9.68
C ALA A 31 23.61 -25.38 -9.68
N LEU A 32 23.07 -25.76 -8.51
CA LEU A 32 21.70 -26.25 -8.41
C LEU A 32 20.69 -25.16 -8.76
N LEU A 33 20.86 -23.93 -8.28
CA LEU A 33 19.97 -22.82 -8.62
C LEU A 33 20.01 -22.50 -10.11
N SER A 34 21.20 -22.41 -10.71
CA SER A 34 21.38 -22.24 -12.16
C SER A 34 20.60 -23.31 -12.94
N ARG A 35 20.72 -24.59 -12.53
CA ARG A 35 19.99 -25.70 -13.14
C ARG A 35 18.48 -25.57 -12.95
N ILE A 36 18.00 -25.26 -11.74
CA ILE A 36 16.57 -25.07 -11.46
C ILE A 36 16.00 -23.98 -12.37
N ILE A 37 16.68 -22.84 -12.48
CA ILE A 37 16.25 -21.73 -13.35
C ILE A 37 16.21 -22.19 -14.81
N HIS A 38 17.21 -22.92 -15.28
CA HIS A 38 17.27 -23.35 -16.67
C HIS A 38 16.25 -24.44 -17.03
N THR A 39 16.02 -25.41 -16.14
CA THR A 39 15.20 -26.60 -16.45
C THR A 39 13.74 -26.46 -16.05
N ASN A 40 13.43 -25.62 -15.06
CA ASN A 40 12.05 -25.46 -14.60
C ASN A 40 11.27 -24.54 -15.56
N ARG A 41 10.22 -25.09 -16.17
CA ARG A 41 9.35 -24.41 -17.15
C ARG A 41 8.01 -23.96 -16.58
N VAL A 42 7.88 -23.94 -15.26
CA VAL A 42 6.65 -23.47 -14.58
C VAL A 42 6.94 -22.39 -13.55
N ILE A 43 8.20 -22.20 -13.16
CA ILE A 43 8.59 -21.19 -12.19
C ILE A 43 8.31 -19.80 -12.77
N ARG A 44 7.49 -19.05 -12.05
CA ARG A 44 7.09 -17.68 -12.38
C ARG A 44 7.75 -16.66 -11.46
N THR A 45 7.99 -17.02 -10.20
CA THR A 45 8.62 -16.13 -9.22
C THR A 45 9.83 -16.80 -8.58
N LEU A 46 10.98 -16.15 -8.70
CA LEU A 46 12.20 -16.52 -7.99
C LEU A 46 12.63 -15.36 -7.10
N ARG A 47 12.81 -15.57 -5.81
CA ARG A 47 13.34 -14.55 -4.89
C ARG A 47 14.45 -15.12 -4.03
N ILE A 48 15.58 -14.44 -4.03
CA ILE A 48 16.73 -14.69 -3.17
C ILE A 48 16.99 -13.40 -2.41
N SER A 49 16.68 -13.37 -1.11
CA SER A 49 16.70 -12.11 -0.33
C SER A 49 18.12 -11.80 0.17
N SER A 50 18.87 -12.82 0.57
CA SER A 50 20.25 -12.68 1.04
C SER A 50 21.09 -13.90 0.66
N LEU A 51 22.28 -13.63 0.10
CA LEU A 51 23.35 -14.61 0.00
C LEU A 51 24.40 -14.30 1.05
N TRP A 52 24.82 -15.32 1.79
CA TRP A 52 26.01 -15.18 2.62
C TRP A 52 27.19 -14.89 1.71
N ARG A 53 27.80 -13.69 1.86
CA ARG A 53 28.90 -13.22 1.02
C ARG A 53 29.96 -14.32 0.91
N PRO A 54 30.25 -14.82 -0.29
CA PRO A 54 31.34 -15.76 -0.42
C PRO A 54 32.67 -15.01 -0.13
N PRO A 55 33.73 -15.74 0.24
CA PRO A 55 35.06 -15.17 0.28
C PRO A 55 35.40 -14.40 -1.01
N PRO A 56 36.17 -13.30 -0.95
CA PRO A 56 36.64 -12.58 -2.12
C PRO A 56 37.26 -13.53 -3.15
N GLY A 57 36.80 -13.46 -4.41
CA GLY A 57 37.27 -14.33 -5.51
C GLY A 57 36.28 -15.41 -5.99
N LEU A 58 35.10 -15.52 -5.36
CA LEU A 58 34.05 -16.46 -5.74
C LEU A 58 32.84 -15.83 -6.45
N TYR A 59 32.92 -14.55 -6.85
CA TYR A 59 31.86 -13.87 -7.59
C TYR A 59 31.57 -14.54 -8.95
N SER A 60 32.60 -15.10 -9.59
CA SER A 60 32.47 -15.82 -10.87
C SER A 60 31.57 -17.06 -10.80
N VAL A 61 31.31 -17.56 -9.60
CA VAL A 61 30.45 -18.72 -9.40
C VAL A 61 28.99 -18.37 -9.71
N TYR A 62 28.59 -17.12 -9.47
CA TYR A 62 27.21 -16.67 -9.70
C TYR A 62 26.97 -16.15 -11.12
N ASP A 63 28.02 -15.84 -11.89
CA ASP A 63 27.88 -15.45 -13.30
C ASP A 63 27.15 -16.51 -14.14
N CYS A 64 27.18 -17.78 -13.70
CA CYS A 64 26.42 -18.85 -14.31
C CYS A 64 24.88 -18.72 -14.17
N TRP A 65 24.37 -17.68 -13.50
CA TRP A 65 22.94 -17.42 -13.36
C TRP A 65 22.37 -16.56 -14.48
N VAL A 66 23.15 -15.65 -15.06
CA VAL A 66 22.62 -14.69 -16.05
C VAL A 66 22.07 -15.40 -17.28
N LEU A 67 22.82 -16.35 -17.83
CA LEU A 67 22.33 -17.07 -19.01
C LEU A 67 21.01 -17.82 -18.72
N PRO A 68 20.88 -18.64 -17.65
CA PRO A 68 19.60 -19.21 -17.27
C PRO A 68 18.48 -18.19 -17.03
N LEU A 69 18.77 -17.08 -16.35
CA LEU A 69 17.76 -16.04 -16.06
C LEU A 69 17.26 -15.37 -17.34
N VAL A 70 18.16 -15.12 -18.28
CA VAL A 70 17.82 -14.58 -19.59
C VAL A 70 17.08 -15.65 -20.40
N GLU A 71 17.57 -16.89 -20.51
CA GLU A 71 16.96 -17.93 -21.35
C GLU A 71 15.62 -18.46 -20.84
N ASN A 72 15.32 -18.31 -19.55
CA ASN A 72 14.05 -18.75 -18.98
C ASN A 72 12.89 -17.88 -19.51
N ASP A 73 11.90 -18.55 -20.08
CA ASP A 73 10.73 -17.96 -20.72
C ASP A 73 9.48 -17.96 -19.83
N THR A 74 9.55 -18.51 -18.62
CA THR A 74 8.40 -18.61 -17.71
C THR A 74 8.48 -17.66 -16.51
N LEU A 75 9.67 -17.15 -16.20
CA LEU A 75 9.89 -16.21 -15.12
C LEU A 75 9.19 -14.88 -15.40
N GLU A 76 8.31 -14.51 -14.48
CA GLU A 76 7.59 -13.23 -14.46
C GLU A 76 8.22 -12.26 -13.46
N GLU A 77 8.76 -12.76 -12.35
CA GLU A 77 9.36 -11.96 -11.28
C GLU A 77 10.67 -12.59 -10.77
N VAL A 78 11.72 -11.78 -10.66
CA VAL A 78 13.02 -12.20 -10.13
C VAL A 78 13.45 -11.27 -9.01
N GLY A 79 13.94 -11.79 -7.89
CA GLY A 79 14.50 -11.01 -6.79
C GLY A 79 15.92 -11.50 -6.47
N LEU A 80 16.91 -10.63 -6.55
CA LEU A 80 18.32 -10.97 -6.34
C LEU A 80 19.02 -9.90 -5.50
N PRO A 81 19.96 -10.27 -4.60
CA PRO A 81 20.85 -9.31 -3.97
C PRO A 81 21.81 -8.71 -5.01
N LEU A 82 22.18 -7.42 -4.85
CA LEU A 82 23.09 -6.74 -5.79
C LEU A 82 24.49 -7.37 -5.80
N ASP A 83 24.95 -7.86 -4.65
CA ASP A 83 26.31 -8.41 -4.48
C ASP A 83 26.51 -9.83 -5.02
N VAL A 84 25.49 -10.37 -5.72
CA VAL A 84 25.53 -11.71 -6.30
C VAL A 84 26.30 -11.76 -7.61
N LEU A 85 26.17 -10.75 -8.47
CA LEU A 85 26.80 -10.73 -9.79
C LEU A 85 27.86 -9.64 -9.85
N CYS A 86 28.90 -9.82 -10.66
CA CYS A 86 29.83 -8.73 -10.94
C CYS A 86 29.20 -7.67 -11.86
N SER A 87 29.83 -6.51 -11.95
CA SER A 87 29.33 -5.37 -12.74
C SER A 87 29.11 -5.70 -14.22
N GLU A 88 30.02 -6.45 -14.84
CA GLU A 88 29.91 -6.85 -16.26
C GLU A 88 28.69 -7.76 -16.48
N THR A 89 28.47 -8.68 -15.56
CA THR A 89 27.39 -9.65 -15.60
C THR A 89 26.03 -8.98 -15.38
N TRP A 90 25.95 -8.02 -14.44
CA TRP A 90 24.77 -7.17 -14.26
C TRP A 90 24.46 -6.33 -15.50
N SER A 91 25.46 -5.69 -16.09
CA SER A 91 25.32 -4.93 -17.34
C SER A 91 24.73 -5.79 -18.46
N ALA A 92 25.30 -6.98 -18.69
CA ALA A 92 24.77 -7.92 -19.69
C ALA A 92 23.33 -8.34 -19.40
N PHE A 93 22.99 -8.58 -18.13
CA PHE A 93 21.64 -8.92 -17.72
C PHE A 93 20.66 -7.78 -17.99
N PHE A 94 20.98 -6.55 -17.58
CA PHE A 94 20.12 -5.38 -17.81
C PHE A 94 19.93 -5.10 -19.29
N HIS A 95 20.98 -5.17 -20.11
CA HIS A 95 20.82 -5.01 -21.57
C HIS A 95 19.94 -6.08 -22.22
N ALA A 96 19.77 -7.25 -21.60
CA ALA A 96 18.86 -8.29 -22.09
C ALA A 96 17.40 -8.10 -21.61
N LEU A 97 17.15 -7.36 -20.51
CA LEU A 97 15.81 -7.21 -19.90
C LEU A 97 14.75 -6.58 -20.80
N PRO A 98 15.03 -5.52 -21.60
CA PRO A 98 14.01 -4.91 -22.44
C PRO A 98 13.39 -5.91 -23.41
N ALA A 99 14.19 -6.84 -23.95
CA ALA A 99 13.75 -7.88 -24.88
C ALA A 99 12.94 -9.02 -24.22
N LYS A 100 12.85 -9.08 -22.89
CA LYS A 100 12.11 -10.12 -22.16
C LYS A 100 10.67 -9.71 -21.89
N GLU A 101 9.74 -10.16 -22.72
CA GLU A 101 8.31 -9.83 -22.57
C GLU A 101 7.67 -10.48 -21.33
N ASN A 102 8.10 -11.69 -20.97
CA ASN A 102 7.51 -12.45 -19.87
C ASN A 102 7.94 -11.93 -18.50
N LEU A 103 9.17 -11.41 -18.40
CA LEU A 103 9.75 -10.90 -17.16
C LEU A 103 9.24 -9.48 -16.89
N LYS A 104 8.32 -9.38 -15.92
CA LYS A 104 7.60 -8.15 -15.57
C LYS A 104 8.36 -7.29 -14.58
N MET A 105 9.07 -7.92 -13.63
CA MET A 105 9.74 -7.19 -12.55
C MET A 105 10.99 -7.91 -12.05
N VAL A 106 12.05 -7.14 -11.84
CA VAL A 106 13.30 -7.58 -11.20
C VAL A 106 13.52 -6.75 -9.94
N HIS A 107 13.43 -7.37 -8.78
CA HIS A 107 13.80 -6.75 -7.51
C HIS A 107 15.29 -6.94 -7.26
N ILE A 108 16.01 -5.84 -7.05
CA ILE A 108 17.41 -5.89 -6.65
C ILE A 108 17.49 -5.37 -5.22
N PHE A 109 18.14 -6.13 -4.36
CA PHE A 109 18.36 -5.76 -2.96
C PHE A 109 19.79 -5.22 -2.81
N PRO A 110 20.02 -3.90 -2.91
CA PRO A 110 21.34 -3.33 -2.67
C PRO A 110 21.74 -3.55 -1.20
N PRO A 111 22.99 -3.90 -0.90
CA PRO A 111 23.48 -3.89 0.47
C PRO A 111 23.43 -2.46 1.03
N HIS A 112 23.29 -2.33 2.35
CA HIS A 112 23.39 -1.03 3.01
C HIS A 112 24.74 -0.38 2.66
N HIS A 113 24.69 0.85 2.13
CA HIS A 113 25.85 1.64 1.68
C HIS A 113 26.63 1.04 0.52
N ASP A 114 26.08 1.16 -0.69
CA ASP A 114 26.80 0.73 -1.88
C ASP A 114 27.26 1.91 -2.74
N PRO A 115 28.59 2.15 -2.88
CA PRO A 115 29.09 3.12 -3.86
C PRO A 115 28.71 2.74 -5.31
N TRP A 116 28.17 1.55 -5.54
CA TRP A 116 27.73 1.08 -6.84
C TRP A 116 26.37 1.64 -7.25
N LEU A 117 25.62 2.32 -6.36
CA LEU A 117 24.30 2.86 -6.70
C LEU A 117 24.35 3.83 -7.88
N ASN A 118 25.35 4.70 -7.94
CA ASN A 118 25.53 5.63 -9.07
C ASN A 118 25.74 4.87 -10.39
N TRP A 119 26.62 3.86 -10.37
CA TRP A 119 26.86 3.01 -11.54
C TRP A 119 25.61 2.23 -11.94
N LEU A 120 24.92 1.63 -10.97
CA LEU A 120 23.71 0.84 -11.18
C LEU A 120 22.60 1.67 -11.82
N CYS A 121 22.35 2.87 -11.31
CA CYS A 121 21.34 3.77 -11.87
C CYS A 121 21.71 4.17 -13.30
N ALA A 122 22.96 4.55 -13.54
CA ALA A 122 23.44 4.88 -14.89
C ALA A 122 23.33 3.69 -15.84
N GLU A 123 23.59 2.46 -15.38
CA GLU A 123 23.48 1.26 -16.20
C GLU A 123 22.02 0.89 -16.51
N LEU A 124 21.11 1.07 -15.55
CA LEU A 124 19.67 0.89 -15.76
C LEU A 124 19.11 1.89 -16.77
N GLU A 125 19.54 3.14 -16.69
CA GLU A 125 19.19 4.18 -17.67
C GLU A 125 19.75 3.82 -19.07
N ARG A 126 21.04 3.47 -19.16
CA ARG A 126 21.69 3.08 -20.44
C ARG A 126 21.07 1.86 -21.10
N SER A 127 20.62 0.89 -20.30
CA SER A 127 19.98 -0.32 -20.79
C SER A 127 18.49 -0.12 -21.08
N GLY A 128 17.86 0.96 -20.60
CA GLY A 128 16.42 1.18 -20.71
C GLY A 128 15.59 0.22 -19.84
N SER A 129 16.16 -0.27 -18.73
CA SER A 129 15.55 -1.30 -17.89
C SER A 129 14.86 -0.77 -16.64
N GLU A 130 14.90 0.54 -16.40
CA GLU A 130 14.43 1.17 -15.15
C GLU A 130 13.00 0.79 -14.77
N GLU A 131 12.09 0.65 -15.74
CA GLU A 131 10.68 0.32 -15.47
C GLU A 131 10.45 -1.15 -15.10
N LYS A 132 11.40 -2.03 -15.45
CA LYS A 132 11.36 -3.46 -15.10
C LYS A 132 12.18 -3.79 -13.87
N VAL A 133 12.89 -2.82 -13.29
CA VAL A 133 13.76 -3.02 -12.14
C VAL A 133 13.25 -2.22 -10.95
N SER A 134 13.18 -2.87 -9.78
CA SER A 134 12.78 -2.29 -8.51
C SER A 134 13.93 -2.40 -7.51
N LEU A 135 14.49 -1.26 -7.12
CA LEU A 135 15.52 -1.16 -6.07
C LEU A 135 14.93 -0.96 -4.67
N GLY A 136 13.62 -0.72 -4.57
CA GLY A 136 12.93 -0.57 -3.29
C GLY A 136 13.07 0.84 -2.70
N LEU A 137 13.54 0.94 -1.45
CA LEU A 137 13.79 2.21 -0.77
C LEU A 137 15.27 2.58 -0.89
N LEU A 138 15.54 3.80 -1.34
CA LEU A 138 16.87 4.39 -1.32
C LEU A 138 17.17 4.91 0.08
N THR A 139 17.99 4.22 0.86
CA THR A 139 18.52 4.81 2.09
C THR A 139 19.61 5.82 1.73
N LEU A 140 19.37 7.10 2.03
CA LEU A 140 20.32 8.16 1.75
C LEU A 140 21.30 8.36 2.91
N TRP A 141 22.57 8.41 2.51
CA TRP A 141 23.72 8.84 3.29
C TRP A 141 24.42 9.91 2.44
N GLU A 142 25.39 10.65 2.99
CA GLU A 142 26.07 11.75 2.29
C GLU A 142 26.35 11.45 0.78
N GLU A 143 26.14 12.44 -0.09
CA GLU A 143 26.48 12.44 -1.53
C GLU A 143 25.58 11.60 -2.50
N ALA A 144 24.58 10.84 -2.04
CA ALA A 144 23.74 10.01 -2.92
C ALA A 144 22.48 10.71 -3.51
N ILE A 145 22.41 12.04 -3.46
CA ILE A 145 21.22 12.81 -3.91
C ILE A 145 21.05 12.69 -5.45
N GLU A 146 22.13 12.47 -6.20
CA GLU A 146 22.09 12.38 -7.67
C GLU A 146 21.26 11.19 -8.18
N VAL A 147 21.18 10.09 -7.42
CA VAL A 147 20.41 8.89 -7.83
C VAL A 147 18.92 8.98 -7.54
N LEU A 148 18.45 10.07 -6.92
CA LEU A 148 17.01 10.27 -6.64
C LEU A 148 16.14 10.30 -7.90
N ASP A 149 16.69 10.61 -9.07
CA ASP A 149 15.93 10.65 -10.31
C ASP A 149 15.75 9.26 -10.94
N CYS A 150 16.42 8.23 -10.42
CA CYS A 150 16.33 6.86 -10.91
C CYS A 150 14.97 6.24 -10.60
N LYS A 151 14.19 5.98 -11.67
CA LYS A 151 12.80 5.47 -11.57
C LYS A 151 12.69 4.07 -10.97
N ALA A 152 13.80 3.36 -10.84
CA ALA A 152 13.83 2.04 -10.24
C ALA A 152 13.61 2.07 -8.71
N PHE A 153 13.77 3.23 -8.06
CA PHE A 153 13.40 3.40 -6.66
C PHE A 153 11.89 3.67 -6.51
N SER A 154 11.28 3.05 -5.51
CA SER A 154 9.88 3.30 -5.14
C SER A 154 9.74 4.32 -4.01
N GLY A 155 10.85 4.63 -3.34
CA GLY A 155 10.86 5.54 -2.21
C GLY A 155 12.25 5.87 -1.71
N VAL A 156 12.31 6.74 -0.72
CA VAL A 156 13.54 7.17 -0.05
C VAL A 156 13.41 6.99 1.46
N ASP A 157 14.51 6.64 2.10
CA ASP A 157 14.64 6.55 3.55
C ASP A 157 15.68 7.58 4.00
N LEU A 158 15.18 8.56 4.76
CA LEU A 158 15.92 9.66 5.37
C LEU A 158 16.07 9.48 6.88
N SER A 159 15.71 8.32 7.44
CA SER A 159 15.72 8.09 8.89
C SER A 159 17.11 8.25 9.52
N SER A 160 18.15 7.98 8.74
CA SER A 160 19.57 8.08 9.14
C SER A 160 20.32 9.19 8.40
N ALA A 161 19.63 10.03 7.63
CA ALA A 161 20.26 11.07 6.84
C ALA A 161 20.71 12.25 7.73
N GLU A 162 21.89 12.79 7.44
CA GLU A 162 22.33 14.02 8.09
C GLU A 162 21.45 15.22 7.70
N TYR A 163 21.41 16.24 8.56
CA TYR A 163 20.53 17.40 8.40
C TYR A 163 20.61 18.04 7.01
N ASP A 164 21.81 18.34 6.51
CA ASP A 164 22.00 19.00 5.21
C ASP A 164 21.56 18.10 4.05
N CYS A 165 21.82 16.79 4.15
CA CYS A 165 21.38 15.80 3.17
C CYS A 165 19.85 15.67 3.15
N MET A 166 19.23 15.61 4.33
CA MET A 166 17.78 15.54 4.49
C MET A 166 17.09 16.78 3.92
N LEU A 167 17.60 17.98 4.25
CA LEU A 167 17.07 19.25 3.75
C LEU A 167 17.21 19.33 2.22
N ALA A 168 18.39 19.03 1.68
CA ALA A 168 18.61 19.04 0.23
C ALA A 168 17.72 18.02 -0.50
N THR A 169 17.49 16.86 0.10
CA THR A 169 16.60 15.83 -0.45
C THR A 169 15.15 16.29 -0.45
N LEU A 170 14.63 16.80 0.68
CA LEU A 170 13.25 17.29 0.80
C LEU A 170 12.93 18.38 -0.22
N VAL A 171 13.89 19.24 -0.55
CA VAL A 171 13.74 20.26 -1.60
C VAL A 171 13.62 19.66 -3.00
N ARG A 172 14.24 18.50 -3.25
CA ARG A 172 14.21 17.80 -4.55
C ARG A 172 13.03 16.86 -4.71
N LEU A 173 12.53 16.27 -3.63
CA LEU A 173 11.46 15.27 -3.66
C LEU A 173 10.18 15.68 -4.43
N PRO A 174 9.73 16.96 -4.42
CA PRO A 174 8.59 17.37 -5.24
C PRO A 174 8.72 17.08 -6.74
N ASN A 175 9.96 16.98 -7.26
CA ASN A 175 10.23 16.67 -8.66
C ASN A 175 10.34 15.16 -8.94
N CYS A 176 10.41 14.33 -7.89
CA CYS A 176 10.60 12.89 -8.00
C CYS A 176 9.25 12.16 -8.07
N LEU A 177 8.54 12.31 -9.20
CA LEU A 177 7.15 11.83 -9.38
C LEU A 177 6.98 10.30 -9.37
N HIS A 178 8.08 9.55 -9.35
CA HIS A 178 8.07 8.09 -9.26
C HIS A 178 8.10 7.59 -7.82
N LEU A 179 8.54 8.42 -6.86
CA LEU A 179 8.62 8.05 -5.45
C LEU A 179 7.23 8.09 -4.81
N LYS A 180 6.92 6.99 -4.13
CA LYS A 180 5.65 6.75 -3.45
C LYS A 180 5.82 6.56 -1.95
N ASN A 181 7.00 6.18 -1.50
CA ASN A 181 7.29 5.89 -0.10
C ASN A 181 8.38 6.84 0.40
N VAL A 182 8.19 7.45 1.54
CA VAL A 182 9.21 8.29 2.18
C VAL A 182 9.25 7.95 3.66
N ASP A 183 10.43 7.63 4.18
CA ASP A 183 10.71 7.51 5.60
C ASP A 183 11.56 8.70 6.05
N ILE A 184 11.16 9.37 7.13
CA ILE A 184 11.83 10.55 7.68
C ILE A 184 11.92 10.43 9.20
N SER A 185 13.13 10.60 9.75
CA SER A 185 13.34 10.82 11.18
C SER A 185 13.63 12.28 11.45
N ILE A 186 12.78 12.93 12.26
CA ILE A 186 12.97 14.30 12.70
C ILE A 186 13.56 14.29 14.09
N GLU A 187 14.81 14.73 14.20
CA GLU A 187 15.54 14.84 15.47
C GLU A 187 15.70 16.30 15.96
N THR A 188 15.24 17.27 15.16
CA THR A 188 15.39 18.71 15.40
C THR A 188 14.07 19.44 15.18
N ASP A 189 13.84 20.55 15.90
CA ASP A 189 12.71 21.45 15.71
C ASP A 189 13.04 22.65 14.81
N GLU A 190 14.16 22.57 14.08
CA GLU A 190 14.57 23.61 13.15
C GLU A 190 13.50 23.91 12.09
N MET A 191 13.08 25.16 12.08
CA MET A 191 11.99 25.64 11.23
C MET A 191 12.27 25.41 9.74
N THR A 192 13.52 25.52 9.30
CA THR A 192 13.90 25.32 7.89
C THR A 192 13.56 23.90 7.41
N LEU A 193 13.91 22.88 8.20
CA LEU A 193 13.59 21.49 7.87
C LEU A 193 12.07 21.25 7.91
N CYS A 194 11.39 21.78 8.91
CA CYS A 194 9.93 21.66 9.03
C CYS A 194 9.20 22.29 7.82
N LEU A 195 9.67 23.46 7.36
CA LEU A 195 9.13 24.14 6.18
C LEU A 195 9.40 23.36 4.90
N ALA A 196 10.59 22.78 4.73
CA ALA A 196 10.93 21.96 3.57
C ALA A 196 10.04 20.70 3.51
N MET A 197 9.87 20.01 4.65
CA MET A 197 8.98 18.86 4.74
C MET A 197 7.52 19.24 4.47
N ALA A 198 7.05 20.35 5.04
CA ALA A 198 5.70 20.86 4.82
C ALA A 198 5.45 21.19 3.35
N GLU A 199 6.41 21.83 2.68
CA GLU A 199 6.31 22.12 1.25
C GLU A 199 6.31 20.84 0.41
N PHE A 200 7.14 19.86 0.74
CA PHE A 200 7.11 18.54 0.11
C PHE A 200 5.72 17.89 0.26
N LEU A 201 5.17 17.85 1.48
CA LEU A 201 3.86 17.27 1.75
C LEU A 201 2.71 17.99 1.02
N ARG A 202 2.78 19.31 0.85
CA ARG A 202 1.75 20.05 0.10
C ARG A 202 1.85 19.85 -1.41
N SER A 203 3.07 19.77 -1.94
CA SER A 203 3.32 19.75 -3.38
C SER A 203 3.31 18.35 -3.99
N THR A 204 3.62 17.31 -3.21
CA THR A 204 3.69 15.94 -3.73
C THR A 204 2.33 15.40 -4.17
N SER A 205 2.28 14.85 -5.38
CA SER A 205 1.09 14.20 -5.95
C SER A 205 1.18 12.67 -5.96
N THR A 206 2.33 12.11 -5.57
CA THR A 206 2.67 10.69 -5.76
C THR A 206 2.95 9.95 -4.45
N LEU A 207 3.20 10.67 -3.35
CA LEU A 207 3.43 10.07 -2.04
C LEU A 207 2.22 9.25 -1.57
N GLU A 208 2.37 7.93 -1.46
CA GLU A 208 1.34 7.02 -0.96
C GLU A 208 1.58 6.62 0.50
N VAL A 209 2.85 6.49 0.91
CA VAL A 209 3.28 6.05 2.24
C VAL A 209 4.28 7.04 2.83
N LEU A 210 3.99 7.53 4.03
CA LEU A 210 4.91 8.32 4.84
C LEU A 210 5.16 7.58 6.15
N GLU A 211 6.41 7.25 6.41
CA GLU A 211 6.88 6.88 7.74
C GLU A 211 7.54 8.10 8.37
N LEU A 212 7.06 8.47 9.54
CA LEU A 212 7.45 9.67 10.26
C LEU A 212 7.89 9.28 11.66
N CYS A 213 9.20 9.26 11.88
CA CYS A 213 9.80 9.11 13.18
C CYS A 213 10.05 10.49 13.79
N VAL A 214 9.59 10.73 15.01
CA VAL A 214 9.83 11.99 15.73
C VAL A 214 10.62 11.70 17.00
N ASN A 215 11.92 11.98 16.94
CA ASN A 215 12.87 11.76 18.02
C ASN A 215 12.97 13.03 18.87
N SER A 216 11.97 13.22 19.72
CA SER A 216 11.88 14.36 20.61
C SER A 216 12.63 14.10 21.93
N VAL A 217 13.94 14.29 21.97
CA VAL A 217 14.56 14.69 23.26
C VAL A 217 14.27 16.17 23.54
N LEU A 218 14.04 16.96 22.48
CA LEU A 218 13.86 18.41 22.55
C LEU A 218 12.39 18.89 22.54
N MET A 219 11.43 18.16 21.96
CA MET A 219 10.01 18.62 21.95
C MET A 219 9.31 18.44 23.30
N HIS A 220 9.94 17.79 24.27
CA HIS A 220 9.48 17.78 25.66
C HIS A 220 9.47 19.17 26.32
N LEU A 221 10.24 20.13 25.78
CA LEU A 221 10.42 21.45 26.39
C LEU A 221 9.58 22.55 25.72
N ALA A 222 8.93 22.27 24.59
CA ALA A 222 8.13 23.25 23.87
C ALA A 222 6.69 22.75 23.74
N ASP A 223 5.81 23.22 24.61
CA ASP A 223 4.35 23.02 24.49
C ASP A 223 3.79 23.48 23.13
N GLN A 224 4.58 24.20 22.32
CA GLN A 224 4.22 24.63 20.97
C GLN A 224 5.47 24.69 20.08
N SER A 225 5.89 23.57 19.48
CA SER A 225 6.84 23.64 18.35
C SER A 225 6.10 24.19 17.13
N PRO A 226 6.39 25.42 16.66
CA PRO A 226 5.68 25.99 15.52
C PRO A 226 5.98 25.20 14.24
N GLY A 227 7.16 24.59 14.14
CA GLY A 227 7.55 23.71 13.03
C GLY A 227 6.63 22.49 12.91
N TRP A 228 6.31 21.84 14.04
CA TRP A 228 5.38 20.71 14.04
C TRP A 228 3.98 21.09 13.55
N ASN A 229 3.46 22.24 13.98
CA ASN A 229 2.15 22.71 13.53
C ASN A 229 2.10 22.91 12.00
N VAL A 230 3.18 23.38 11.40
CA VAL A 230 3.28 23.57 9.94
C VAL A 230 3.32 22.23 9.19
N ILE A 231 3.97 21.21 9.75
CA ILE A 231 3.94 19.83 9.23
C ILE A 231 2.52 19.27 9.31
N LEU A 232 1.86 19.41 10.47
CA LEU A 232 0.49 18.95 10.70
C LEU A 232 -0.53 19.58 9.75
N GLU A 233 -0.46 20.89 9.55
CA GLU A 233 -1.31 21.59 8.58
C GLU A 233 -1.08 21.08 7.16
N SER A 234 0.18 20.80 6.79
CA SER A 234 0.51 20.28 5.47
C SER A 234 0.03 18.83 5.29
N LEU A 235 0.12 18.02 6.35
CA LEU A 235 -0.41 16.68 6.41
C LEU A 235 -1.93 16.68 6.22
N SER A 236 -2.67 17.61 6.82
CA SER A 236 -4.13 17.68 6.67
C SER A 236 -4.58 18.03 5.25
N GLN A 237 -3.74 18.76 4.50
CA GLN A 237 -4.00 19.20 3.13
C GLN A 237 -3.50 18.22 2.05
N ASN A 238 -2.62 17.28 2.39
CA ASN A 238 -2.03 16.35 1.44
C ASN A 238 -3.12 15.47 0.76
N ARG A 239 -3.01 15.32 -0.57
CA ARG A 239 -4.02 14.66 -1.42
C ARG A 239 -3.61 13.29 -1.97
N SER A 240 -2.37 12.89 -1.75
CA SER A 240 -1.78 11.66 -2.29
C SER A 240 -1.62 10.59 -1.21
N LEU A 241 -1.28 11.00 0.01
CA LEU A 241 -0.94 10.14 1.14
C LEU A 241 -2.10 9.24 1.54
N ARG A 242 -1.84 7.93 1.58
CA ARG A 242 -2.83 6.89 1.91
C ARG A 242 -2.50 6.19 3.22
N ARG A 243 -1.21 6.03 3.53
CA ARG A 243 -0.72 5.38 4.74
C ARG A 243 0.22 6.32 5.48
N LEU A 244 -0.05 6.51 6.76
CA LEU A 244 0.78 7.28 7.67
C LEU A 244 1.25 6.37 8.80
N ASP A 245 2.55 6.12 8.85
CA ASP A 245 3.20 5.38 9.93
C ASP A 245 3.89 6.42 10.80
N VAL A 246 3.54 6.45 12.09
CA VAL A 246 4.11 7.43 13.01
C VAL A 246 4.77 6.71 14.16
N SER A 247 6.08 6.88 14.24
CA SER A 247 6.89 6.48 15.39
C SER A 247 7.18 7.71 16.21
N ILE A 248 6.72 7.77 17.46
CA ILE A 248 6.89 8.98 18.26
C ILE A 248 7.46 8.66 19.63
N TYR A 249 8.65 9.20 19.91
CA TYR A 249 9.12 9.33 21.29
C TYR A 249 8.23 10.32 22.07
N PRO A 250 8.22 10.31 23.41
CA PRO A 250 7.14 10.98 24.11
C PRO A 250 7.00 12.48 23.74
N MET A 251 5.82 12.83 23.25
CA MET A 251 5.42 14.19 22.88
C MET A 251 4.53 14.81 23.95
N CYS A 252 4.38 16.14 23.92
CA CYS A 252 3.31 16.80 24.65
C CYS A 252 1.92 16.41 24.08
N ASN A 253 0.89 16.44 24.92
CA ASN A 253 -0.48 16.08 24.53
C ASN A 253 -1.03 16.95 23.38
N GLN A 254 -0.61 18.22 23.31
CA GLN A 254 -1.06 19.14 22.26
C GLN A 254 -0.59 18.70 20.87
N ALA A 255 0.66 18.26 20.74
CA ALA A 255 1.20 17.80 19.46
C ALA A 255 0.50 16.53 18.95
N VAL A 256 0.17 15.61 19.86
CA VAL A 256 -0.60 14.38 19.55
C VAL A 256 -2.03 14.70 19.15
N GLN A 257 -2.69 15.62 19.86
CA GLN A 257 -4.04 16.07 19.49
C GLN A 257 -4.05 16.75 18.12
N GLY A 258 -3.02 17.56 17.83
CA GLY A 258 -2.84 18.16 16.50
C GLY A 258 -2.68 17.11 15.40
N LEU A 259 -1.94 16.02 15.66
CA LEU A 259 -1.81 14.90 14.74
C LEU A 259 -3.16 14.22 14.47
N ALA A 260 -3.90 13.90 15.53
CA ALA A 260 -5.23 13.29 15.41
C ALA A 260 -6.22 14.18 14.63
N GLU A 261 -6.20 15.49 14.88
CA GLU A 261 -7.06 16.44 14.17
C GLU A 261 -6.65 16.58 12.70
N SER A 262 -5.35 16.61 12.40
CA SER A 262 -4.84 16.65 11.02
C SER A 262 -5.27 15.41 10.23
N VAL A 263 -5.21 14.24 10.88
CA VAL A 263 -5.73 12.98 10.34
C VAL A 263 -7.24 13.05 10.06
N LYS A 264 -8.04 13.59 10.99
CA LYS A 264 -9.50 13.71 10.82
C LYS A 264 -9.87 14.62 9.64
N GLN A 265 -9.12 15.71 9.49
CA GLN A 265 -9.31 16.68 8.41
C GLN A 265 -8.87 16.12 7.07
N ASN A 266 -7.81 15.32 7.04
CA ASN A 266 -7.32 14.71 5.82
C ASN A 266 -8.39 13.78 5.20
N THR A 267 -8.64 13.95 3.89
CA THR A 267 -9.65 13.18 3.15
C THR A 267 -9.07 12.00 2.37
N HIS A 268 -7.75 11.79 2.40
CA HIS A 268 -6.99 10.85 1.59
C HIS A 268 -6.28 9.73 2.37
N ILE A 269 -5.90 9.96 3.63
CA ILE A 269 -5.35 8.95 4.54
C ILE A 269 -6.40 7.86 4.81
N ARG A 270 -5.96 6.60 4.79
CA ARG A 270 -6.78 5.39 4.92
C ARG A 270 -6.28 4.47 6.02
N ARG A 271 -4.96 4.44 6.20
CA ARG A 271 -4.28 3.57 7.17
C ARG A 271 -3.36 4.40 8.05
N ILE A 272 -3.38 4.11 9.34
CA ILE A 272 -2.54 4.76 10.34
C ILE A 272 -1.93 3.69 11.21
N TYR A 273 -0.62 3.74 11.40
CA TYR A 273 0.08 2.84 12.29
C TYR A 273 0.86 3.66 13.30
N LEU A 274 0.53 3.50 14.58
CA LEU A 274 1.26 4.12 15.67
C LEU A 274 2.21 3.08 16.23
N GLN A 275 3.51 3.35 16.11
CA GLN A 275 4.57 2.47 16.58
C GLN A 275 5.42 3.18 17.62
N TYR A 276 5.95 2.43 18.58
CA TYR A 276 6.88 2.93 19.60
C TYR A 276 6.40 4.19 20.35
N MET A 277 5.09 4.46 20.33
CA MET A 277 4.48 5.63 20.97
C MET A 277 4.19 5.31 22.43
N PRO A 278 4.53 6.19 23.39
CA PRO A 278 4.17 5.96 24.78
C PRO A 278 2.66 5.79 24.93
N ALA A 279 2.24 4.90 25.82
CA ALA A 279 0.82 4.58 26.07
C ALA A 279 -0.04 5.84 26.32
N SER A 280 0.47 6.84 27.05
CA SER A 280 -0.24 8.11 27.29
C SER A 280 -0.56 8.88 26.01
N ASN A 281 0.36 8.86 25.05
CA ASN A 281 0.23 9.54 23.76
C ASN A 281 -0.73 8.76 22.85
N GLU A 282 -0.65 7.43 22.81
CA GLU A 282 -1.64 6.62 22.09
C GLU A 282 -3.07 6.84 22.64
N ILE A 283 -3.24 6.88 23.96
CA ILE A 283 -4.53 7.21 24.61
C ILE A 283 -5.03 8.59 24.17
N ALA A 284 -4.17 9.61 24.21
CA ALA A 284 -4.53 10.97 23.83
C ALA A 284 -4.94 11.06 22.35
N PHE A 285 -4.21 10.35 21.48
CA PHE A 285 -4.54 10.25 20.06
C PHE A 285 -5.89 9.59 19.85
N LEU A 286 -6.12 8.42 20.45
CA LEU A 286 -7.36 7.65 20.32
C LEU A 286 -8.57 8.43 20.84
N ARG A 287 -8.46 9.11 21.99
CA ARG A 287 -9.52 9.97 22.54
C ARG A 287 -9.86 11.16 21.65
N CYS A 288 -8.92 11.64 20.86
CA CYS A 288 -9.17 12.72 19.90
C CYS A 288 -9.81 12.16 18.62
N LEU A 289 -9.26 11.05 18.12
CA LEU A 289 -9.72 10.40 16.89
C LEU A 289 -11.11 9.78 17.04
N SER A 290 -11.45 9.22 18.21
CA SER A 290 -12.74 8.57 18.49
C SER A 290 -13.93 9.54 18.41
N ARG A 291 -13.68 10.84 18.62
CA ARG A 291 -14.71 11.88 18.50
C ARG A 291 -15.22 11.94 17.07
N ASP A 292 -16.50 11.60 16.91
CA ASP A 292 -17.23 11.57 15.64
C ASP A 292 -16.72 10.52 14.63
N VAL A 293 -15.96 9.52 15.09
CA VAL A 293 -15.34 8.49 14.23
C VAL A 293 -16.38 7.64 13.48
N GLU A 294 -17.59 7.48 14.03
CA GLU A 294 -18.68 6.72 13.42
C GLU A 294 -19.06 7.20 12.01
N ASN A 295 -18.88 8.50 11.75
CA ASN A 295 -19.16 9.16 10.47
C ASN A 295 -17.95 9.12 9.51
N ASN A 296 -16.83 8.53 9.94
CA ASN A 296 -15.65 8.37 9.11
C ASN A 296 -15.83 7.16 8.18
N TYR A 297 -15.97 7.42 6.88
CA TYR A 297 -15.98 6.42 5.80
C TYR A 297 -14.71 6.55 4.95
N ARG A 298 -13.56 6.70 5.61
CA ARG A 298 -12.27 6.89 4.93
C ARG A 298 -11.22 5.95 5.51
N LEU A 299 -11.07 5.94 6.83
CA LEU A 299 -10.11 5.10 7.53
C LEU A 299 -10.56 3.64 7.46
N THR A 300 -9.71 2.79 6.89
CA THR A 300 -9.90 1.34 6.82
C THR A 300 -9.08 0.63 7.88
N GLU A 301 -8.04 1.28 8.41
CA GLU A 301 -7.14 0.68 9.38
C GLU A 301 -6.54 1.75 10.29
N VAL A 302 -6.57 1.49 11.59
CA VAL A 302 -5.81 2.22 12.59
C VAL A 302 -5.22 1.16 13.49
N ASP A 303 -3.90 1.13 13.61
CA ASP A 303 -3.20 0.21 14.49
C ASP A 303 -2.41 0.96 15.54
N CYS A 304 -2.47 0.41 16.76
CA CYS A 304 -1.86 0.98 17.94
C CYS A 304 -1.17 -0.15 18.69
N SER A 305 0.01 0.14 19.24
CA SER A 305 0.89 -0.90 19.78
C SER A 305 0.44 -1.40 21.15
N TYR A 306 -0.31 -0.61 21.90
CA TYR A 306 -0.78 -0.98 23.24
C TYR A 306 -2.31 -1.16 23.29
N LEU A 307 -2.75 -2.30 23.84
CA LEU A 307 -4.14 -2.49 24.29
C LEU A 307 -4.27 -1.87 25.68
N LEU A 308 -4.86 -0.68 25.76
CA LEU A 308 -4.89 0.11 26.99
C LEU A 308 -6.29 0.12 27.61
N ASP A 309 -6.39 -0.38 28.84
CA ASP A 309 -7.63 -0.41 29.63
C ASP A 309 -8.26 1.00 29.76
N ASP A 310 -7.44 2.05 29.88
CA ASP A 310 -7.85 3.44 30.13
C ASP A 310 -8.48 4.16 28.93
N CYS A 311 -8.48 3.57 27.73
CA CYS A 311 -9.15 4.11 26.54
C CYS A 311 -9.83 3.02 25.71
N PHE A 312 -10.21 1.90 26.33
CA PHE A 312 -10.78 0.76 25.63
C PHE A 312 -12.03 1.12 24.81
N SER A 313 -12.90 2.01 25.33
CA SER A 313 -14.06 2.51 24.59
C SER A 313 -13.69 3.31 23.35
N ASP A 314 -12.67 4.18 23.43
CA ASP A 314 -12.19 4.98 22.30
C ASP A 314 -11.55 4.09 21.24
N TYR A 315 -10.71 3.15 21.68
CA TYR A 315 -10.10 2.14 20.82
C TYR A 315 -11.15 1.31 20.09
N LEU A 316 -12.16 0.80 20.80
CA LEU A 316 -13.24 0.03 20.20
C LEU A 316 -14.05 0.85 19.19
N ALA A 317 -14.33 2.12 19.47
CA ALA A 317 -15.04 2.99 18.52
C ALA A 317 -14.24 3.14 17.20
N VAL A 318 -12.93 3.35 17.30
CA VAL A 318 -12.02 3.45 16.15
C VAL A 318 -11.90 2.11 15.41
N LYS A 319 -11.67 1.00 16.12
CA LYS A 319 -11.58 -0.35 15.52
C LYS A 319 -12.89 -0.78 14.88
N ALA A 320 -14.04 -0.57 15.52
CA ALA A 320 -15.35 -0.88 14.95
C ALA A 320 -15.60 -0.12 13.64
N THR A 321 -15.23 1.16 13.60
CA THR A 321 -15.34 1.98 12.37
C THR A 321 -14.43 1.46 11.27
N THR A 322 -13.16 1.22 11.57
CA THR A 322 -12.18 0.75 10.58
C THR A 322 -12.49 -0.65 10.08
N TRP A 323 -12.93 -1.57 10.94
CA TRP A 323 -13.43 -2.89 10.56
C TRP A 323 -14.69 -2.82 9.71
N ARG A 324 -15.65 -1.95 10.04
CA ARG A 324 -16.83 -1.71 9.20
C ARG A 324 -16.39 -1.29 7.79
N ASN A 325 -15.53 -0.28 7.70
CA ASN A 325 -15.07 0.26 6.42
C ASN A 325 -14.27 -0.78 5.62
N SER A 326 -13.35 -1.51 6.25
CA SER A 326 -12.60 -2.60 5.63
C SER A 326 -13.49 -3.76 5.18
N GLY A 327 -14.48 -4.13 5.99
CA GLY A 327 -15.48 -5.13 5.65
C GLY A 327 -16.31 -4.73 4.43
N LEU A 328 -16.73 -3.47 4.34
CA LEU A 328 -17.41 -2.91 3.16
C LEU A 328 -16.52 -2.98 1.91
N VAL A 329 -15.26 -2.57 2.01
CA VAL A 329 -14.29 -2.63 0.90
C VAL A 329 -14.09 -4.07 0.45
N ALA A 330 -13.78 -4.98 1.37
CA ALA A 330 -13.52 -6.40 1.05
C ALA A 330 -14.74 -7.06 0.40
N ARG A 331 -15.95 -6.73 0.85
CA ARG A 331 -17.20 -7.25 0.28
C ARG A 331 -17.47 -6.67 -1.10
N ALA A 332 -17.32 -5.36 -1.27
CA ALA A 332 -17.53 -4.70 -2.56
C ALA A 332 -16.50 -5.15 -3.61
N ALA A 333 -15.25 -5.43 -3.21
CA ALA A 333 -14.22 -5.97 -4.11
C ALA A 333 -14.58 -7.32 -4.74
N GLN A 334 -15.51 -8.08 -4.14
CA GLN A 334 -16.00 -9.35 -4.69
C GLN A 334 -16.89 -9.17 -5.92
N ILE A 335 -17.29 -7.93 -6.26
CA ILE A 335 -18.10 -7.63 -7.44
C ILE A 335 -17.53 -8.22 -8.74
N LYS A 336 -16.21 -8.34 -8.85
CA LYS A 336 -15.52 -8.92 -10.01
C LYS A 336 -15.79 -10.42 -10.19
N GLN A 337 -16.05 -11.14 -9.09
CA GLN A 337 -16.14 -12.61 -9.07
C GLN A 337 -17.59 -13.10 -9.04
N ALA A 338 -18.53 -12.21 -8.74
CA ALA A 338 -19.91 -12.57 -8.54
C ALA A 338 -20.59 -12.90 -9.88
N SER A 339 -20.88 -14.19 -10.11
CA SER A 339 -21.78 -14.62 -11.21
C SER A 339 -23.21 -14.12 -11.01
N HIS A 340 -23.61 -13.95 -9.75
CA HIS A 340 -24.83 -13.28 -9.31
C HIS A 340 -24.53 -12.40 -8.10
N LEU A 341 -25.00 -11.15 -8.11
CA LEU A 341 -24.86 -10.24 -6.99
C LEU A 341 -25.72 -10.71 -5.82
N ASP A 342 -25.08 -11.14 -4.74
CA ASP A 342 -25.78 -11.37 -3.48
C ASP A 342 -26.12 -10.04 -2.79
N ARG A 343 -27.00 -10.12 -1.80
CA ARG A 343 -27.46 -8.95 -1.04
C ARG A 343 -26.34 -8.19 -0.34
N TYR A 344 -25.29 -8.89 0.11
CA TYR A 344 -24.20 -8.32 0.89
C TYR A 344 -23.24 -7.55 0.00
N VAL A 345 -22.90 -8.09 -1.17
CA VAL A 345 -22.07 -7.41 -2.17
C VAL A 345 -22.79 -6.17 -2.68
N SER A 346 -24.08 -6.27 -3.02
CA SER A 346 -24.82 -5.10 -3.51
C SER A 346 -24.96 -4.01 -2.44
N ARG A 347 -25.23 -4.38 -1.18
CA ARG A 347 -25.26 -3.43 -0.04
C ARG A 347 -23.91 -2.72 0.11
N ALA A 348 -22.82 -3.49 0.09
CA ALA A 348 -21.49 -2.94 0.22
C ALA A 348 -21.15 -1.98 -0.94
N VAL A 349 -21.48 -2.35 -2.19
CA VAL A 349 -21.27 -1.52 -3.38
C VAL A 349 -22.07 -0.21 -3.31
N ASP A 350 -23.35 -0.26 -2.94
CA ASP A 350 -24.19 0.94 -2.75
C ASP A 350 -23.66 1.85 -1.64
N ARG A 351 -23.05 1.27 -0.59
CA ARG A 351 -22.45 2.04 0.49
C ARG A 351 -21.15 2.70 0.06
N VAL A 352 -20.19 1.94 -0.47
CA VAL A 352 -18.87 2.46 -0.85
C VAL A 352 -18.95 3.43 -2.04
N SER A 353 -19.92 3.31 -2.94
CA SER A 353 -20.09 4.24 -4.07
C SER A 353 -20.44 5.66 -3.64
N ARG A 354 -20.95 5.84 -2.41
CA ARG A 354 -21.23 7.16 -1.82
C ARG A 354 -20.00 7.81 -1.19
N TYR A 355 -18.92 7.04 -1.01
CA TYR A 355 -17.69 7.49 -0.36
C TYR A 355 -16.49 7.21 -1.27
N PRO A 356 -16.03 8.20 -2.06
CA PRO A 356 -14.93 8.03 -3.01
C PRO A 356 -13.68 7.40 -2.39
N ALA A 357 -13.43 7.72 -1.11
CA ALA A 357 -12.36 7.16 -0.32
C ALA A 357 -12.34 5.62 -0.23
N LEU A 358 -13.51 5.01 0.00
CA LEU A 358 -13.67 3.56 0.05
C LEU A 358 -13.71 2.96 -1.35
N LEU A 359 -14.28 3.68 -2.31
CA LEU A 359 -14.30 3.23 -3.70
C LEU A 359 -12.88 3.08 -4.28
N ASP A 360 -11.99 4.03 -3.99
CA ASP A 360 -10.56 3.93 -4.31
C ASP A 360 -9.89 2.69 -3.68
N GLU A 361 -10.29 2.32 -2.46
CA GLU A 361 -9.80 1.11 -1.80
C GLU A 361 -10.36 -0.16 -2.43
N VAL A 362 -11.61 -0.13 -2.90
CA VAL A 362 -12.20 -1.24 -3.67
C VAL A 362 -11.45 -1.47 -4.97
N ALA A 363 -11.13 -0.40 -5.72
CA ALA A 363 -10.35 -0.49 -6.96
C ALA A 363 -9.00 -1.21 -6.70
N ARG A 364 -8.30 -0.79 -5.65
CA ARG A 364 -7.00 -1.36 -5.26
C ARG A 364 -7.11 -2.80 -4.78
N SER A 365 -8.10 -3.10 -3.94
CA SER A 365 -8.32 -4.47 -3.42
C SER A 365 -8.71 -5.44 -4.53
N ALA A 366 -9.55 -5.01 -5.48
CA ALA A 366 -10.00 -5.83 -6.60
C ALA A 366 -9.02 -5.86 -7.79
N LYS A 367 -7.94 -5.05 -7.73
CA LYS A 367 -6.98 -4.84 -8.83
C LYS A 367 -7.69 -4.47 -10.14
N LEU A 368 -8.54 -3.45 -10.03
CA LEU A 368 -9.31 -2.89 -11.14
C LEU A 368 -8.80 -1.47 -11.41
N ASP A 369 -8.79 -1.07 -12.68
CA ASP A 369 -8.70 0.35 -12.98
C ASP A 369 -10.02 1.07 -12.64
N GLN A 370 -9.96 2.40 -12.58
CA GLN A 370 -11.12 3.22 -12.19
C GLN A 370 -12.27 3.14 -13.20
N ALA A 371 -11.99 2.90 -14.48
CA ALA A 371 -13.02 2.81 -15.52
C ALA A 371 -13.76 1.47 -15.43
N GLU A 372 -13.03 0.36 -15.27
CA GLU A 372 -13.57 -0.98 -15.07
C GLU A 372 -14.43 -1.02 -13.80
N LEU A 373 -13.92 -0.48 -12.69
CA LEU A 373 -14.69 -0.39 -11.44
C LEU A 373 -15.96 0.44 -11.64
N ALA A 374 -15.90 1.57 -12.34
CA ALA A 374 -17.07 2.41 -12.59
C ALA A 374 -18.14 1.71 -13.43
N VAL A 375 -17.75 0.83 -14.36
CA VAL A 375 -18.70 -0.02 -15.11
C VAL A 375 -19.34 -1.04 -14.17
N LEU A 376 -18.53 -1.80 -13.42
CA LEU A 376 -19.05 -2.82 -12.50
C LEU A 376 -20.00 -2.22 -11.45
N VAL A 377 -19.62 -1.10 -10.83
CA VAL A 377 -20.45 -0.40 -9.86
C VAL A 377 -21.76 0.07 -10.49
N ARG A 378 -21.71 0.64 -11.70
CA ARG A 378 -22.91 1.08 -12.41
C ARG A 378 -23.84 -0.09 -12.73
N ASP A 379 -23.30 -1.20 -13.21
CA ASP A 379 -24.06 -2.40 -13.53
C ASP A 379 -24.71 -2.96 -12.26
N CYS A 380 -23.97 -3.04 -11.15
CA CYS A 380 -24.51 -3.44 -9.85
C CYS A 380 -25.64 -2.51 -9.38
N LEU A 381 -25.42 -1.19 -9.43
CA LEU A 381 -26.43 -0.22 -9.01
C LEU A 381 -27.66 -0.22 -9.93
N SER A 382 -27.50 -0.56 -11.21
CA SER A 382 -28.63 -0.71 -12.14
C SER A 382 -29.56 -1.87 -11.74
N GLN A 383 -29.01 -2.95 -11.18
CA GLN A 383 -29.81 -4.10 -10.73
C GLN A 383 -30.66 -3.80 -9.50
N VAL A 384 -30.30 -2.79 -8.70
CA VAL A 384 -31.08 -2.30 -7.55
C VAL A 384 -31.85 -1.01 -7.83
N ARG A 385 -31.88 -0.57 -9.10
CA ARG A 385 -32.59 0.65 -9.48
C ARG A 385 -34.09 0.44 -9.54
N SER A 386 -34.56 -0.68 -10.09
CA SER A 386 -35.99 -1.02 -10.16
C SER A 386 -36.52 -1.53 -8.81
N LEU A 387 -37.83 -1.38 -8.60
CA LEU A 387 -38.51 -1.89 -7.39
C LEU A 387 -38.25 -3.38 -7.19
N HIS A 388 -38.45 -4.16 -8.25
CA HIS A 388 -38.28 -5.61 -8.20
C HIS A 388 -36.83 -6.01 -7.96
N GLY A 389 -35.89 -5.36 -8.66
CA GLY A 389 -34.47 -5.60 -8.49
C GLY A 389 -33.98 -5.30 -7.08
N PHE A 390 -34.37 -4.15 -6.54
CA PHE A 390 -34.08 -3.76 -5.16
C PHE A 390 -34.67 -4.73 -4.15
N MET A 391 -35.96 -5.08 -4.26
CA MET A 391 -36.60 -5.99 -3.30
C MET A 391 -36.04 -7.41 -3.37
N ARG A 392 -35.63 -7.86 -4.57
CA ARG A 392 -34.95 -9.15 -4.76
C ARG A 392 -33.57 -9.16 -4.12
N VAL A 393 -32.77 -8.13 -4.38
CA VAL A 393 -31.42 -7.99 -3.82
C VAL A 393 -31.48 -7.75 -2.32
N ALA A 394 -32.43 -6.98 -1.81
CA ALA A 394 -32.63 -6.84 -0.38
C ALA A 394 -32.93 -8.19 0.26
N GLY A 395 -33.62 -9.08 -0.47
CA GLY A 395 -34.03 -10.43 -0.07
C GLY A 395 -35.48 -10.47 0.44
N VAL A 396 -36.30 -9.48 0.08
CA VAL A 396 -37.71 -9.38 0.45
C VAL A 396 -38.57 -10.31 -0.42
N VAL A 397 -38.22 -10.41 -1.70
CA VAL A 397 -38.92 -11.25 -2.69
C VAL A 397 -37.92 -12.12 -3.45
N LYS A 398 -38.36 -13.26 -4.00
CA LYS A 398 -37.51 -14.11 -4.84
C LYS A 398 -37.42 -13.60 -6.29
N GLU A 399 -38.51 -13.09 -6.83
CA GLU A 399 -38.60 -12.74 -8.26
C GLU A 399 -39.14 -11.33 -8.48
N ARG A 400 -40.38 -11.05 -8.08
CA ARG A 400 -40.98 -9.72 -8.20
C ARG A 400 -41.84 -9.37 -6.99
N VAL A 401 -42.16 -8.09 -6.86
CA VAL A 401 -43.11 -7.55 -5.89
C VAL A 401 -44.51 -7.67 -6.46
N ILE A 402 -45.42 -8.28 -5.69
CA ILE A 402 -46.85 -8.36 -5.98
C ILE A 402 -47.57 -8.12 -4.67
N CYS A 403 -48.42 -7.10 -4.61
CA CYS A 403 -49.27 -6.85 -3.45
C CYS A 403 -50.55 -7.68 -3.54
N HIS A 404 -51.15 -7.96 -2.37
CA HIS A 404 -52.47 -8.60 -2.33
C HIS A 404 -53.55 -7.60 -2.77
N PRO A 405 -54.54 -8.02 -3.59
CA PRO A 405 -55.61 -7.12 -4.02
C PRO A 405 -56.34 -6.51 -2.84
N THR A 406 -56.57 -5.19 -2.88
CA THR A 406 -57.41 -4.48 -1.89
C THR A 406 -58.55 -3.74 -2.59
N ASP A 407 -59.74 -3.80 -2.01
CA ASP A 407 -60.95 -3.14 -2.54
C ASP A 407 -61.03 -1.65 -2.16
N ASP A 408 -60.01 -1.10 -1.50
CA ASP A 408 -59.99 0.27 -0.99
C ASP A 408 -59.52 1.32 -2.01
N GLY A 409 -59.13 0.88 -3.22
CA GLY A 409 -58.70 1.73 -4.33
C GLY A 409 -57.43 2.52 -4.05
N ARG A 410 -56.65 2.14 -3.03
CA ARG A 410 -55.39 2.82 -2.68
C ARG A 410 -54.24 2.28 -3.52
N THR A 411 -53.33 3.17 -3.91
CA THR A 411 -52.09 2.81 -4.60
C THR A 411 -51.24 1.90 -3.73
N GLN A 412 -50.90 0.73 -4.25
CA GLN A 412 -50.04 -0.26 -3.61
C GLN A 412 -48.59 -0.12 -4.07
N LEU A 413 -47.69 -0.91 -3.47
CA LEU A 413 -46.26 -0.81 -3.74
C LEU A 413 -45.91 -1.24 -5.18
N ASP A 414 -46.59 -2.26 -5.71
CA ASP A 414 -46.42 -2.74 -7.08
C ASP A 414 -47.15 -1.90 -8.14
N ASP A 415 -47.96 -0.93 -7.73
CA ASP A 415 -48.53 0.11 -8.61
C ASP A 415 -47.55 1.27 -8.89
N LEU A 416 -46.42 1.33 -8.16
CA LEU A 416 -45.43 2.38 -8.35
C LEU A 416 -44.69 2.20 -9.67
N ASN A 417 -44.72 3.24 -10.51
CA ASN A 417 -43.85 3.31 -11.69
C ASN A 417 -42.39 3.61 -11.28
N GLU A 418 -41.47 3.48 -12.24
CA GLU A 418 -40.02 3.68 -12.01
C GLU A 418 -39.68 5.09 -11.50
N ASP A 419 -40.41 6.13 -11.92
CA ASP A 419 -40.16 7.50 -11.47
C ASP A 419 -40.53 7.67 -9.99
N CYS A 420 -41.71 7.20 -9.60
CA CYS A 420 -42.17 7.18 -8.20
C CYS A 420 -41.21 6.37 -7.32
N TRP A 421 -40.81 5.19 -7.79
CA TRP A 421 -39.84 4.35 -7.08
C TRP A 421 -38.48 5.02 -6.94
N SER A 422 -38.00 5.72 -7.98
CA SER A 422 -36.74 6.45 -7.93
C SER A 422 -36.72 7.54 -6.86
N HIS A 423 -37.87 8.18 -6.59
CA HIS A 423 -38.02 9.12 -5.48
C HIS A 423 -37.99 8.43 -4.12
N VAL A 424 -38.64 7.27 -3.96
CA VAL A 424 -38.55 6.45 -2.74
C VAL A 424 -37.11 6.03 -2.45
N ARG A 425 -36.36 5.60 -3.48
CA ARG A 425 -34.95 5.17 -3.36
C ARG A 425 -33.98 6.25 -2.89
N ARG A 426 -34.37 7.54 -2.92
CA ARG A 426 -33.59 8.62 -2.31
C ARG A 426 -33.55 8.54 -0.79
N TYR A 427 -34.56 7.91 -0.18
CA TYR A 427 -34.74 7.82 1.27
C TYR A 427 -34.58 6.41 1.83
N LEU A 428 -34.65 5.39 0.98
CA LEU A 428 -34.60 3.98 1.40
C LEU A 428 -33.35 3.31 0.84
N ALA A 429 -32.34 3.05 1.67
CA ALA A 429 -31.17 2.23 1.37
C ALA A 429 -31.48 0.72 1.55
N THR A 430 -30.67 -0.14 0.94
CA THR A 430 -30.79 -1.60 1.13
C THR A 430 -30.59 -2.02 2.59
N ASP A 431 -29.87 -1.23 3.38
CA ASP A 431 -29.62 -1.47 4.81
C ASP A 431 -30.82 -1.11 5.69
N ASP A 432 -31.75 -0.28 5.21
CA ASP A 432 -32.95 0.10 5.96
C ASP A 432 -33.99 -1.03 6.03
N ILE A 433 -33.79 -2.09 5.23
CA ILE A 433 -34.61 -3.30 5.30
C ILE A 433 -34.06 -4.19 6.39
N GLU A 434 -34.64 -4.03 7.59
CA GLU A 434 -34.49 -4.93 8.71
C GLU A 434 -35.38 -6.17 8.54
N TYR A 435 -34.82 -7.32 8.86
CA TYR A 435 -35.60 -8.54 8.99
C TYR A 435 -35.98 -8.68 10.45
N GLY A 436 -37.29 -8.75 10.72
CA GLY A 436 -37.76 -9.29 12.00
C GLY A 436 -37.17 -10.69 12.17
N VAL A 437 -36.27 -10.82 13.14
CA VAL A 437 -35.70 -12.11 13.56
C VAL A 437 -36.76 -12.92 14.30
#